data_AF-A0A972EPP7-F1
#
_entry.id   AF-A0A972EPP7-F1
#
_cell.length_a   1.000
_cell.length_b   1.000
_cell.length_c   1.000
_cell.angle_alpha   90.00
_cell.angle_beta   90.00
_cell.angle_gamma   90.00
#
_symmetry.space_group_name_H-M   'P 1'
#
loop_
_entity.id
_entity.type
_entity.pdbx_description
1 polymer ?
#
loop_
_entity_poly.entity_id
_entity_poly.type
_entity_poly.pdbx_seq_one_letter_code
_entity_poly.pdbx_strand_id
1 'polypeptide(L)'
;MEVYEKIKSYYPNARLANLYVVDRAEMNAYAVGRNKLGITRGLIQSVKPRVLQSIMAHEYGLASNDYLWNALYMASVNAVFWSLINASAMFVIIAIFVLIFTLFLTSGLLSGIARGIMNVYRLWVRMGLYIARFGSRSREFRSDEIAAVIGYREEAIEWFYLLDQINYKAPRGLLDQLNQTHPPTPERIANLEKY
;
A
#
# COMPACT_ATOMS: atom_id res chain seq x y z
N MET A 1 6.79 13.60 -23.47
CA MET A 1 5.83 12.50 -23.24
C MET A 1 4.59 13.14 -22.64
N GLU A 2 3.42 13.08 -23.29
CA GLU A 2 2.22 13.83 -22.89
C GLU A 2 1.84 13.65 -21.41
N VAL A 3 1.94 12.41 -20.90
CA VAL A 3 1.70 12.05 -19.50
C VAL A 3 2.65 12.76 -18.54
N TYR A 4 3.93 12.94 -18.91
CA TYR A 4 4.92 13.62 -18.07
C TYR A 4 4.57 15.09 -17.87
N GLU A 5 4.25 15.80 -18.94
CA GLU A 5 3.92 17.23 -18.88
C GLU A 5 2.67 17.47 -18.04
N LYS A 6 1.65 16.62 -18.22
CA LYS A 6 0.42 16.66 -17.42
C LYS A 6 0.64 16.34 -15.94
N ILE A 7 1.53 15.41 -15.61
CA ILE A 7 1.83 15.11 -14.21
C ILE A 7 2.69 16.19 -13.57
N LYS A 8 3.61 16.80 -14.33
CA LYS A 8 4.45 17.90 -13.85
C LYS A 8 3.65 19.15 -13.49
N SER A 9 2.53 19.41 -14.17
CA SER A 9 1.65 20.53 -13.79
C SER A 9 0.98 20.34 -12.43
N TYR A 10 0.69 19.09 -12.04
CA TYR A 10 0.13 18.75 -10.72
C TYR A 10 1.19 18.52 -9.66
N TYR A 11 2.35 17.98 -10.04
CA TYR A 11 3.50 17.71 -9.19
C TYR A 11 4.74 18.43 -9.72
N PRO A 12 5.00 19.67 -9.29
CA PRO A 12 6.15 20.44 -9.76
C PRO A 12 7.50 19.74 -9.52
N ASN A 13 7.59 18.91 -8.48
CA ASN A 13 8.77 18.13 -8.12
C ASN A 13 8.91 16.80 -8.90
N ALA A 14 7.98 16.49 -9.82
CA ALA A 14 8.00 15.24 -10.59
C ALA A 14 9.25 15.15 -11.47
N ARG A 15 9.99 14.04 -11.33
CA ARG A 15 11.21 13.75 -12.10
C ARG A 15 10.86 12.99 -13.34
N LEU A 16 11.41 13.38 -14.49
CA LEU A 16 11.18 12.68 -15.77
C LEU A 16 11.32 11.16 -15.63
N ALA A 17 10.26 10.44 -15.98
CA ALA A 17 10.21 8.99 -15.88
C ALA A 17 11.08 8.31 -16.94
N ASN A 18 11.92 7.38 -16.50
CA ASN A 18 12.58 6.40 -17.34
C ASN A 18 11.66 5.20 -17.51
N LEU A 19 11.27 4.92 -18.75
CA LEU A 19 10.46 3.75 -19.09
C LEU A 19 11.35 2.53 -19.32
N TYR A 20 10.96 1.42 -18.71
CA TYR A 20 11.60 0.11 -18.90
C TYR A 20 10.55 -0.87 -19.38
N VAL A 21 10.82 -1.51 -20.51
CA VAL A 21 9.99 -2.61 -21.01
C VAL A 21 10.52 -3.91 -20.41
N VAL A 22 9.65 -4.62 -19.69
CA VAL A 22 9.96 -5.89 -19.02
C VAL A 22 9.43 -7.01 -19.88
N ASP A 23 10.29 -7.94 -20.28
CA ASP A 23 9.91 -9.06 -21.13
C ASP A 23 9.17 -10.15 -20.33
N ARG A 24 7.89 -9.89 -20.05
CA ARG A 24 6.95 -10.81 -19.40
C ARG A 24 5.60 -10.74 -20.10
N ALA A 25 4.94 -11.89 -20.21
CA ALA A 25 3.62 -12.02 -20.83
C ALA A 25 2.46 -11.54 -19.93
N GLU A 26 2.73 -11.32 -18.65
CA GLU A 26 1.75 -10.79 -17.70
C GLU A 26 1.32 -9.36 -18.08
N MET A 27 0.07 -8.99 -17.78
CA MET A 27 -0.41 -7.61 -17.92
C MET A 27 -0.15 -6.85 -16.62
N ASN A 28 0.97 -6.11 -16.55
CA ASN A 28 1.34 -5.36 -15.34
C ASN A 28 2.17 -4.11 -15.67
N ALA A 29 2.04 -3.09 -14.83
CA ALA A 29 2.91 -1.93 -14.79
C ALA A 29 3.20 -1.58 -13.34
N TYR A 30 4.39 -1.06 -13.07
CA TYR A 30 4.77 -0.68 -11.70
C TYR A 30 5.80 0.45 -11.69
N ALA A 31 5.64 1.37 -10.74
CA ALA A 31 6.64 2.37 -10.43
C ALA A 31 7.74 1.84 -9.48
N VAL A 32 8.99 2.19 -9.77
CA VAL A 32 10.15 1.93 -8.90
C VAL A 32 10.86 3.24 -8.56
N GLY A 33 10.86 3.60 -7.28
CA GLY A 33 11.46 4.85 -6.81
C GLY A 33 10.68 6.08 -7.30
N ARG A 34 11.39 7.14 -7.71
CA ARG A 34 10.79 8.44 -8.06
C ARG A 34 10.70 8.73 -9.56
N ASN A 35 11.28 7.88 -10.40
CA ASN A 35 11.44 8.18 -11.83
C ASN A 35 11.66 6.95 -12.72
N LYS A 36 11.24 5.76 -12.29
CA LYS A 36 11.32 4.55 -13.13
C LYS A 36 9.95 3.90 -13.20
N LEU A 37 9.53 3.57 -14.41
CA LEU A 37 8.28 2.89 -14.68
C LEU A 37 8.61 1.60 -15.43
N GLY A 38 8.29 0.45 -14.84
CA GLY A 38 8.37 -0.85 -15.48
C GLY A 38 7.03 -1.18 -16.12
N ILE A 39 7.02 -1.52 -17.40
CA ILE A 39 5.83 -1.93 -18.15
C ILE A 39 6.11 -3.28 -18.78
N THR A 40 5.24 -4.26 -18.58
CA THR A 40 5.42 -5.57 -19.20
C THR A 40 5.05 -5.57 -20.67
N ARG A 41 5.71 -6.42 -21.46
CA ARG A 41 5.39 -6.63 -22.89
C ARG A 41 3.93 -7.09 -23.07
N GLY A 42 3.45 -7.97 -22.18
CA GLY A 42 2.06 -8.40 -22.16
C GLY A 42 1.07 -7.24 -22.06
N LEU A 43 1.33 -6.27 -21.17
CA LEU A 43 0.46 -5.10 -21.06
C LEU A 43 0.44 -4.26 -22.35
N ILE A 44 1.61 -3.98 -22.91
CA ILE A 44 1.74 -3.16 -24.14
C ILE A 44 0.97 -3.78 -25.31
N GLN A 45 0.94 -5.10 -25.40
CA GLN A 45 0.28 -5.83 -26.49
C GLN A 45 -1.24 -6.00 -26.28
N SER A 46 -1.69 -5.95 -25.02
CA SER A 46 -3.09 -6.26 -24.67
C SER A 46 -4.00 -5.04 -24.55
N VAL A 47 -3.48 -3.82 -24.44
CA VAL A 47 -4.31 -2.61 -24.24
C VAL A 47 -4.09 -1.54 -25.31
N LYS A 48 -5.10 -0.68 -25.51
CA LYS A 48 -5.00 0.48 -26.40
C LYS A 48 -3.95 1.48 -25.88
N PRO A 49 -3.30 2.27 -26.76
CA PRO A 49 -2.29 3.25 -26.36
C PRO A 49 -2.76 4.24 -25.28
N ARG A 50 -4.03 4.68 -25.35
CA ARG A 50 -4.59 5.64 -24.37
C ARG A 50 -4.88 4.99 -23.01
N VAL A 51 -5.29 3.72 -23.00
CA VAL A 51 -5.40 2.91 -21.78
C VAL A 51 -4.03 2.68 -21.14
N LEU A 52 -3.01 2.39 -21.96
CA LEU A 52 -1.63 2.31 -21.47
C LEU A 52 -1.17 3.64 -20.85
N GLN A 53 -1.51 4.78 -21.45
CA GLN A 53 -1.21 6.11 -20.89
C GLN A 53 -1.93 6.36 -19.56
N SER A 54 -3.16 5.88 -19.40
CA SER A 54 -3.90 5.94 -18.14
C SER A 54 -3.20 5.15 -17.03
N ILE A 55 -2.76 3.92 -17.33
CA ILE A 55 -2.01 3.08 -16.38
C ILE A 55 -0.66 3.74 -16.05
N MET A 56 0.03 4.30 -17.04
CA MET A 56 1.26 5.05 -16.81
C MET A 56 1.02 6.29 -15.94
N ALA A 57 -0.09 7.01 -16.13
CA ALA A 57 -0.46 8.16 -15.31
C ALA A 57 -0.68 7.76 -13.86
N HIS A 58 -1.38 6.64 -13.62
CA HIS A 58 -1.57 6.09 -12.28
C HIS A 58 -0.21 5.72 -11.64
N GLU A 59 0.61 4.91 -12.29
CA GLU A 59 1.92 4.51 -11.72
C GLU A 59 2.85 5.71 -11.50
N TYR A 60 2.78 6.69 -12.40
CA TYR A 60 3.62 7.87 -12.32
C TYR A 60 3.14 8.88 -11.27
N GLY A 61 1.83 8.98 -11.04
CA GLY A 61 1.24 9.69 -9.92
C GLY A 61 1.71 9.10 -8.58
N LEU A 62 1.73 7.77 -8.46
CA LEU A 62 2.30 7.08 -7.29
C LEU A 62 3.80 7.39 -7.09
N ALA A 63 4.59 7.37 -8.16
CA ALA A 63 6.03 7.65 -8.10
C ALA A 63 6.37 9.10 -7.74
N SER A 64 5.54 10.04 -8.23
CA SER A 64 5.76 11.49 -8.10
C SER A 64 5.19 12.06 -6.81
N ASN A 65 4.27 11.34 -6.17
CA ASN A 65 3.67 11.78 -4.93
C ASN A 65 4.64 11.55 -3.75
N ASP A 66 5.18 12.65 -3.21
CA ASP A 66 6.01 12.65 -1.98
C ASP A 66 5.27 12.07 -0.76
N TYR A 67 3.95 11.91 -0.84
CA TYR A 67 3.14 11.25 0.18
C TYR A 67 3.60 9.82 0.49
N LEU A 68 4.13 9.05 -0.47
CA LEU A 68 4.64 7.70 -0.17
C LEU A 68 5.83 7.77 0.80
N TRP A 69 6.76 8.69 0.55
CA TRP A 69 7.92 8.90 1.41
C TRP A 69 7.52 9.51 2.75
N ASN A 70 6.59 10.46 2.77
CA ASN A 70 6.07 11.03 3.99
C ASN A 70 5.26 10.02 4.81
N ALA A 71 4.49 9.14 4.18
CA ALA A 71 3.74 8.07 4.84
C ALA A 71 4.68 6.99 5.38
N LEU A 72 5.69 6.57 4.61
CA LEU A 72 6.73 5.65 5.09
C LEU A 72 7.56 6.26 6.22
N TYR A 73 7.91 7.55 6.10
CA TYR A 73 8.61 8.30 7.13
C TYR A 73 7.78 8.40 8.41
N MET A 74 6.53 8.87 8.32
CA MET A 74 5.64 8.96 9.47
C MET A 74 5.34 7.58 10.07
N ALA A 75 5.17 6.55 9.26
CA ALA A 75 5.02 5.18 9.74
C ALA A 75 6.27 4.68 10.46
N SER A 76 7.47 5.00 9.95
CA SER A 76 8.74 4.62 10.58
C SER A 76 8.97 5.38 11.89
N VAL A 77 8.68 6.69 11.93
CA VAL A 77 8.78 7.53 13.14
C VAL A 77 7.78 7.04 14.19
N ASN A 78 6.54 6.77 13.78
CA ASN A 78 5.51 6.26 14.69
C ASN A 78 5.88 4.85 15.18
N ALA A 79 6.38 3.97 14.32
CA ALA A 79 6.83 2.64 14.73
C ALA A 79 7.99 2.70 15.74
N VAL A 80 8.98 3.57 15.52
CA VAL A 80 10.09 3.78 16.45
C VAL A 80 9.57 4.37 17.77
N PHE A 81 8.76 5.42 17.72
CA PHE A 81 8.19 6.07 18.90
C PHE A 81 7.37 5.10 19.76
N TRP A 82 6.48 4.33 19.14
CA TRP A 82 5.72 3.30 19.84
C TRP A 82 6.59 2.14 20.30
N SER A 83 7.62 1.73 19.55
CA SER A 83 8.54 0.68 20.00
C SER A 83 9.32 1.10 21.25
N LEU A 84 9.69 2.39 21.38
CA LEU A 84 10.36 2.93 22.57
C LEU A 84 9.43 2.97 23.78
N ILE A 85 8.17 3.38 23.61
CA ILE A 85 7.14 3.32 24.65
C ILE A 85 6.87 1.85 25.07
N ASN A 86 6.86 0.93 24.11
CA ASN A 86 6.69 -0.49 24.41
C ASN A 86 7.92 -1.09 25.11
N ALA A 87 9.13 -0.68 24.76
CA ALA A 87 10.35 -1.13 25.43
C ALA A 87 10.40 -0.64 26.88
N SER A 88 10.01 0.61 27.14
CA SER A 88 9.92 1.13 28.51
C SER A 88 8.80 0.46 29.32
N ALA A 89 7.63 0.21 28.70
CA ALA A 89 6.56 -0.57 29.33
C ALA A 89 6.98 -2.02 29.60
N MET A 90 7.71 -2.67 28.69
CA MET A 90 8.29 -3.99 28.92
C MET A 90 9.30 -3.99 30.06
N PHE A 91 10.12 -2.96 30.18
CA PHE A 91 11.05 -2.81 31.31
C PHE A 91 10.30 -2.74 32.65
N VAL A 92 9.21 -1.98 32.72
CA VAL A 92 8.37 -1.88 33.93
C VAL A 92 7.71 -3.23 34.23
N ILE A 93 7.20 -3.92 33.20
CA ILE A 93 6.61 -5.26 33.36
C ILE A 93 7.65 -6.27 33.85
N ILE A 94 8.86 -6.25 33.28
CA ILE A 94 9.96 -7.13 33.73
C ILE A 94 10.37 -6.79 35.15
N ALA A 95 10.44 -5.51 35.54
CA ALA A 95 10.76 -5.12 36.91
C ALA A 95 9.69 -5.61 37.91
N ILE A 96 8.40 -5.48 37.57
CA ILE A 96 7.29 -6.04 38.35
C ILE A 96 7.37 -7.57 38.37
N PHE A 97 7.74 -8.20 37.26
CA PHE A 97 7.88 -9.64 37.15
C PHE A 97 9.05 -10.16 38.00
N VAL A 98 10.20 -9.48 38.01
CA VAL A 98 11.34 -9.79 38.88
C VAL A 98 10.93 -9.62 40.34
N LEU A 99 10.17 -8.56 40.67
CA LEU A 99 9.65 -8.32 42.01
C LEU A 99 8.68 -9.43 42.46
N ILE A 100 7.77 -9.86 41.61
CA ILE A 100 6.84 -10.97 41.89
C ILE A 100 7.59 -12.31 41.94
N PHE A 101 8.61 -12.50 41.10
CA PHE A 101 9.46 -13.69 41.02
C PHE A 101 10.33 -13.85 42.27
N THR A 102 10.89 -12.77 42.83
CA THR A 102 11.55 -12.81 44.15
C THR A 102 10.57 -13.10 45.28
N LEU A 103 9.28 -12.80 45.11
CA LEU A 103 8.25 -12.99 46.13
C LEU A 103 7.51 -14.35 46.06
N PHE A 104 7.37 -14.97 44.89
CA PHE A 104 6.54 -16.17 44.70
C PHE A 104 7.14 -17.17 43.69
N LEU A 105 7.79 -18.21 44.20
CA LEU A 105 8.26 -19.37 43.43
C LEU A 105 7.15 -20.43 43.29
N THR A 106 6.41 -20.44 42.17
CA THR A 106 5.72 -21.65 41.64
C THR A 106 5.63 -21.60 40.11
N SER A 107 5.92 -22.73 39.45
CA SER A 107 6.26 -22.84 38.02
C SER A 107 5.09 -22.75 37.03
N GLY A 108 3.83 -22.72 37.50
CA GLY A 108 2.64 -22.67 36.64
C GLY A 108 2.28 -21.27 36.15
N LEU A 109 2.34 -20.27 37.04
CA LEU A 109 1.92 -18.88 36.77
C LEU A 109 2.80 -18.20 35.71
N LEU A 110 4.10 -18.52 35.74
CA LEU A 110 5.14 -18.01 34.84
C LEU A 110 4.80 -18.27 33.37
N SER A 111 4.35 -19.49 33.08
CA SER A 111 3.98 -19.91 31.71
C SER A 111 2.72 -19.21 31.19
N GLY A 112 1.78 -18.87 32.09
CA GLY A 112 0.55 -18.17 31.74
C GLY A 112 0.83 -16.70 31.39
N ILE A 113 1.67 -16.04 32.20
CA ILE A 113 2.05 -14.64 32.00
C ILE A 113 2.87 -14.49 30.71
N ALA A 114 3.86 -15.37 30.47
CA ALA A 114 4.64 -15.36 29.24
C ALA A 114 3.76 -15.51 27.98
N ARG A 115 2.76 -16.41 28.03
CA ARG A 115 1.78 -16.57 26.95
C ARG A 115 0.90 -15.32 26.78
N GLY A 116 0.50 -14.67 27.87
CA GLY A 116 -0.23 -13.41 27.85
C GLY A 116 0.54 -12.30 27.13
N ILE A 117 1.81 -12.11 27.50
CA ILE A 117 2.71 -11.13 26.86
C ILE A 117 2.85 -11.41 25.36
N MET A 118 3.09 -12.68 24.98
CA MET A 118 3.21 -13.07 23.58
C MET A 118 1.93 -12.83 22.77
N ASN A 119 0.74 -13.00 23.38
CA ASN A 119 -0.53 -12.72 22.71
C ASN A 119 -0.76 -11.22 22.51
N VAL A 120 -0.43 -10.39 23.51
CA VAL A 120 -0.49 -8.93 23.37
C VAL A 120 0.46 -8.46 22.27
N TYR A 121 1.69 -8.98 22.23
CA TYR A 121 2.65 -8.68 21.16
C TYR A 121 2.12 -9.09 19.76
N ARG A 122 1.52 -10.29 19.62
CA ARG A 122 0.92 -10.74 18.36
C ARG A 122 -0.24 -9.86 17.90
N LEU A 123 -1.11 -9.44 18.82
CA LEU A 123 -2.22 -8.55 18.51
C LEU A 123 -1.70 -7.18 18.06
N TRP A 124 -0.64 -6.69 18.71
CA TRP A 124 0.03 -5.43 18.37
C TRP A 124 0.64 -5.43 16.96
N VAL A 125 1.40 -6.48 16.61
CA VAL A 125 1.96 -6.63 15.25
C VAL A 125 0.85 -6.65 14.20
N ARG A 126 -0.27 -7.33 14.48
CA ARG A 126 -1.44 -7.33 13.57
C ARG A 126 -2.03 -5.93 13.41
N MET A 127 -2.18 -5.17 14.48
CA MET A 127 -2.65 -3.77 14.44
C MET A 127 -1.76 -2.88 13.57
N GLY A 128 -0.43 -2.99 13.71
CA GLY A 128 0.52 -2.27 12.87
C GLY A 128 0.38 -2.60 11.38
N LEU A 129 0.21 -3.89 11.04
CA LEU A 129 -0.03 -4.33 9.67
C LEU A 129 -1.36 -3.79 9.12
N TYR A 130 -2.41 -3.69 9.93
CA TYR A 130 -3.70 -3.13 9.50
C TYR A 130 -3.60 -1.64 9.17
N ILE A 131 -2.92 -0.85 10.01
CA ILE A 131 -2.73 0.59 9.77
C ILE A 131 -1.94 0.81 8.48
N ALA A 132 -0.87 0.03 8.26
CA ALA A 132 -0.06 0.11 7.04
C ALA A 132 -0.89 -0.22 5.78
N ARG A 133 -1.77 -1.23 5.84
CA ARG A 133 -2.68 -1.59 4.75
C ARG A 133 -3.79 -0.56 4.50
N PHE A 134 -4.26 0.12 5.54
CA PHE A 134 -5.25 1.18 5.36
C PHE A 134 -4.65 2.39 4.63
N GLY A 135 -3.43 2.78 5.02
CA GLY A 135 -2.69 3.86 4.35
C GLY A 135 -2.34 3.56 2.88
N SER A 136 -2.20 2.29 2.49
CA SER A 136 -1.97 1.94 1.09
C SER A 136 -3.22 2.18 0.22
N ARG A 137 -4.44 1.96 0.75
CA ARG A 137 -5.68 2.15 -0.03
C ARG A 137 -5.95 3.60 -0.39
N SER A 138 -5.77 4.54 0.54
CA SER A 138 -5.94 5.98 0.25
C SER A 138 -4.96 6.46 -0.81
N ARG A 139 -3.76 5.88 -0.86
CA ARG A 139 -2.74 6.15 -1.87
C ARG A 139 -3.20 5.73 -3.28
N GLU A 140 -3.83 4.57 -3.41
CA GLU A 140 -4.36 4.07 -4.70
C GLU A 140 -5.48 4.98 -5.22
N PHE A 141 -6.43 5.38 -4.36
CA PHE A 141 -7.52 6.29 -4.75
C PHE A 141 -7.02 7.67 -5.18
N ARG A 142 -6.00 8.22 -4.49
CA ARG A 142 -5.39 9.49 -4.88
C ARG A 142 -4.71 9.41 -6.23
N SER A 143 -4.10 8.27 -6.56
CA SER A 143 -3.48 8.07 -7.86
C SER A 143 -4.52 7.95 -8.98
N ASP A 144 -5.63 7.25 -8.72
CA ASP A 144 -6.77 7.18 -9.64
C ASP A 144 -7.35 8.56 -9.93
N GLU A 145 -7.56 9.37 -8.89
CA GLU A 145 -8.00 10.75 -9.02
C GLU A 145 -7.07 11.56 -9.92
N ILE A 146 -5.75 11.41 -9.78
CA ILE A 146 -4.81 12.18 -10.59
C ILE A 146 -4.85 11.74 -12.04
N ALA A 147 -4.93 10.44 -12.31
CA ALA A 147 -5.13 9.94 -13.66
C ALA A 147 -6.44 10.48 -14.28
N ALA A 148 -7.51 10.56 -13.49
CA ALA A 148 -8.78 11.13 -13.94
C ALA A 148 -8.66 12.62 -14.28
N VAL A 149 -8.12 13.40 -13.35
CA VAL A 149 -8.00 14.86 -13.43
C VAL A 149 -7.10 15.31 -14.59
N ILE A 150 -6.07 14.53 -14.94
CA ILE A 150 -5.23 14.82 -16.11
C ILE A 150 -5.83 14.34 -17.45
N GLY A 151 -7.07 13.82 -17.42
CA GLY A 151 -7.87 13.51 -18.60
C GLY A 151 -7.82 12.05 -19.06
N TYR A 152 -7.48 11.10 -18.19
CA TYR A 152 -7.47 9.66 -18.47
C TYR A 152 -8.53 8.86 -17.70
N ARG A 153 -9.61 9.53 -17.27
CA ARG A 153 -10.72 8.95 -16.49
C ARG A 153 -11.36 7.76 -17.20
N GLU A 154 -11.83 7.95 -18.44
CA GLU A 154 -12.53 6.90 -19.19
C GLU A 154 -11.64 5.70 -19.44
N GLU A 155 -10.37 5.94 -19.73
CA GLU A 155 -9.39 4.90 -19.96
C GLU A 155 -9.03 4.13 -18.69
N ALA A 156 -9.07 4.78 -17.52
CA ALA A 156 -8.89 4.11 -16.23
C ALA A 156 -10.09 3.19 -15.91
N ILE A 157 -11.30 3.66 -16.22
CA ILE A 157 -12.52 2.86 -16.08
C ILE A 157 -12.49 1.67 -17.06
N GLU A 158 -12.09 1.87 -18.32
CA GLU A 158 -11.91 0.80 -19.31
C GLU A 158 -10.91 -0.26 -18.81
N TRP A 159 -9.78 0.17 -18.24
CA TRP A 159 -8.79 -0.73 -17.64
C TRP A 159 -9.37 -1.55 -16.49
N PHE A 160 -10.14 -0.93 -15.60
CA PHE A 160 -10.78 -1.61 -14.48
C PHE A 160 -11.80 -2.66 -14.93
N TYR A 161 -12.62 -2.34 -15.94
CA TYR A 161 -13.52 -3.34 -16.53
C TYR A 161 -12.76 -4.51 -17.16
N LEU A 162 -11.64 -4.24 -17.84
CA LEU A 162 -10.78 -5.30 -18.38
C LEU A 162 -10.20 -6.18 -17.26
N LEU A 163 -9.72 -5.58 -16.18
CA LEU A 163 -9.21 -6.32 -15.01
C LEU A 163 -10.27 -7.18 -14.34
N ASP A 164 -11.51 -6.69 -14.23
CA ASP A 164 -12.63 -7.45 -13.63
C ASP A 164 -12.99 -8.68 -14.49
N GLN A 165 -12.97 -8.53 -15.82
CA GLN A 165 -13.19 -9.63 -16.76
C GLN A 165 -12.08 -10.70 -16.66
N ILE A 166 -10.82 -10.28 -16.47
CA ILE A 166 -9.68 -11.21 -16.35
C ILE A 166 -9.63 -11.85 -14.95
N ASN A 167 -9.95 -11.10 -13.90
CA ASN A 167 -9.88 -11.55 -12.50
C ASN A 167 -11.23 -12.05 -11.99
N TYR A 168 -11.89 -12.97 -12.73
CA TYR A 168 -13.22 -13.54 -12.42
C TYR A 168 -13.36 -14.20 -11.02
N LYS A 169 -12.31 -14.22 -10.19
CA LYS A 169 -12.38 -14.55 -8.76
C LYS A 169 -12.36 -13.26 -7.94
N ALA A 170 -13.52 -12.60 -7.88
CA ALA A 170 -13.77 -11.57 -6.88
C ALA A 170 -13.45 -12.13 -5.47
N PRO A 171 -12.76 -11.36 -4.62
CA PRO A 171 -12.39 -11.76 -3.26
C PRO A 171 -13.61 -12.15 -2.43
N ARG A 172 -13.60 -13.33 -1.80
CA ARG A 172 -14.73 -13.84 -1.02
C ARG A 172 -14.47 -13.63 0.47
N GLY A 173 -14.72 -12.40 0.94
CA GLY A 173 -14.79 -12.08 2.37
C GLY A 173 -13.77 -11.05 2.87
N LEU A 174 -13.90 -10.68 4.15
CA LEU A 174 -13.14 -9.59 4.78
C LEU A 174 -11.62 -9.83 4.75
N LEU A 175 -11.17 -11.06 4.98
CA LEU A 175 -9.73 -11.43 4.98
C LEU A 175 -9.12 -11.38 3.57
N ASP A 176 -9.87 -11.77 2.55
CA ASP A 176 -9.45 -11.69 1.13
C ASP A 176 -9.41 -10.23 0.66
N GLN A 177 -10.36 -9.40 1.12
CA GLN A 177 -10.32 -7.95 0.94
C GLN A 177 -9.12 -7.31 1.62
N LEU A 178 -8.69 -7.83 2.77
CA LEU A 178 -7.55 -7.33 3.52
C LEU A 178 -6.19 -7.76 2.95
N ASN A 179 -6.12 -8.87 2.20
CA ASN A 179 -4.87 -9.39 1.62
C ASN A 179 -4.62 -8.92 0.17
N GLN A 180 -5.56 -8.21 -0.45
CA GLN A 180 -5.32 -7.61 -1.76
C GLN A 180 -4.29 -6.49 -1.68
N THR A 181 -3.44 -6.43 -2.70
CA THR A 181 -2.46 -5.36 -2.89
C THR A 181 -3.12 -4.03 -3.28
N HIS A 182 -4.31 -4.07 -3.89
CA HIS A 182 -5.09 -2.90 -4.30
C HIS A 182 -6.56 -2.98 -3.83
N PRO A 183 -7.27 -1.85 -3.65
CA PRO A 183 -8.70 -1.85 -3.39
C PRO A 183 -9.51 -2.57 -4.49
N PRO A 184 -10.71 -3.08 -4.17
CA PRO A 184 -11.58 -3.71 -5.15
C PRO A 184 -11.91 -2.78 -6.32
N THR A 185 -11.93 -3.33 -7.53
CA THR A 185 -12.22 -2.63 -8.79
C THR A 185 -13.51 -1.79 -8.74
N PRO A 186 -14.65 -2.29 -8.19
CA PRO A 186 -15.89 -1.50 -8.14
C PRO A 186 -15.78 -0.24 -7.28
N GLU A 187 -15.04 -0.29 -6.16
CA GLU A 187 -14.83 0.88 -5.30
C GLU A 187 -14.02 1.97 -6.00
N ARG A 188 -13.03 1.56 -6.82
CA ARG A 188 -12.18 2.48 -7.60
C ARG A 188 -12.97 3.13 -8.73
N ILE A 189 -13.82 2.37 -9.44
CA ILE A 189 -14.72 2.92 -10.47
C ILE A 189 -15.68 3.95 -9.84
N ALA A 190 -16.35 3.60 -8.74
CA ALA A 190 -17.26 4.52 -8.05
C ALA A 190 -16.55 5.81 -7.54
N ASN A 191 -15.26 5.73 -7.23
CA ASN A 191 -14.46 6.91 -6.90
C ASN A 191 -14.15 7.76 -8.13
N LEU A 192 -13.75 7.13 -9.24
CA LEU A 192 -13.48 7.80 -10.51
C LEU A 192 -14.71 8.50 -11.08
N GLU A 193 -15.90 7.96 -10.84
CA GLU A 193 -17.17 8.55 -11.31
C GLU A 193 -17.46 9.95 -10.75
N LYS A 194 -16.78 10.34 -9.67
CA LYS A 194 -16.93 11.67 -9.04
C LYS A 194 -16.11 12.77 -9.71
N TYR A 195 -15.17 12.40 -10.58
CA TYR A 195 -14.28 13.28 -11.33
C TYR A 195 -14.68 13.31 -12.80
#